data_AF-A0A8S8Y1B2-F1
#
_entry.id   AF-A0A8S8Y1B2-F1
#
_cell.length_a   1.000
_cell.length_b   1.000
_cell.length_c   1.000
_cell.angle_alpha   90.00
_cell.angle_beta   90.00
_cell.angle_gamma   90.00
#
_symmetry.space_group_name_H-M   'P 1'
#
loop_
_entity.id
_entity.type
_entity.pdbx_description
1 polymer ?
#
loop_
_entity_poly.entity_id
_entity_poly.type
_entity_poly.pdbx_seq_one_letter_code
_entity_poly.pdbx_strand_id
1 'polypeptide(L)'
;MHGPSEGVSEETDEANSAVKIVGGNVFVELDPDHPGFKDEGYRSRRNEIAKIALEWNEMSMDERRSKKIPHAPYSEDEDAVWAAIMERITPVHEKYACKQYLENAKNLGLPNDRIPQLQEVSERLEEMTGFRQ
;
A
#
# COMPACT_ATOMS: atom_id res chain seq x y z
N MET A 1 7.39 13.74 -39.81
CA MET A 1 7.72 12.65 -38.88
C MET A 1 7.35 13.13 -37.49
N HIS A 2 6.13 12.80 -37.04
CA HIS A 2 5.69 13.08 -35.68
C HIS A 2 5.64 11.74 -34.96
N GLY A 3 6.55 11.53 -34.00
CA GLY A 3 6.41 10.44 -33.05
C GLY A 3 5.37 10.83 -31.99
N PRO A 4 4.45 9.94 -31.59
CA PRO A 4 3.60 10.19 -30.43
C PRO A 4 4.38 9.78 -29.18
N SER A 5 4.77 10.75 -28.35
CA SER A 5 4.08 11.17 -27.14
C SER A 5 4.10 10.09 -26.05
N GLU A 6 5.07 10.22 -25.14
CA GLU A 6 5.07 9.56 -23.84
C GLU A 6 3.73 9.83 -23.15
N GLY A 7 2.99 8.76 -22.86
CA GLY A 7 1.78 8.82 -22.05
C GLY A 7 2.17 8.96 -20.59
N VAL A 8 2.18 10.17 -20.08
CA VAL A 8 2.00 10.41 -18.64
C VAL A 8 0.51 10.26 -18.39
N SER A 9 0.10 9.19 -17.71
CA SER A 9 -1.24 9.09 -17.13
C SER A 9 -1.29 10.03 -15.93
N GLU A 10 -1.92 11.18 -16.11
CA GLU A 10 -2.41 12.02 -15.02
C GLU A 10 -3.56 11.30 -14.27
N GLU A 11 -3.71 11.65 -12.99
CA GLU A 11 -4.70 11.19 -12.00
C GLU A 11 -4.35 9.97 -11.12
N THR A 12 -3.39 10.17 -10.19
CA THR A 12 -3.57 9.81 -8.77
C THR A 12 -2.88 10.86 -7.90
N ASP A 13 -3.52 12.03 -7.76
CA ASP A 13 -3.01 13.20 -7.02
C ASP A 13 -3.04 13.04 -5.48
N GLU A 14 -3.21 11.83 -4.94
CA GLU A 14 -3.31 11.59 -3.49
C GLU A 14 -2.17 10.76 -2.91
N ALA A 15 -1.27 10.22 -3.74
CA ALA A 15 -0.04 9.64 -3.24
C ALA A 15 0.97 10.78 -3.04
N ASN A 16 1.37 11.06 -1.80
CA ASN A 16 2.44 12.02 -1.42
C ASN A 16 3.84 11.64 -1.99
N SER A 17 3.90 10.87 -3.07
CA SER A 17 5.13 10.38 -3.70
C SER A 17 4.89 9.96 -5.15
N ALA A 18 5.54 10.65 -6.10
CA ALA A 18 5.61 10.20 -7.48
C ALA A 18 6.61 9.03 -7.62
N VAL A 19 6.33 8.07 -8.50
CA VAL A 19 7.27 6.97 -8.81
C VAL A 19 7.95 7.26 -10.15
N LYS A 20 9.29 7.25 -10.17
CA LYS A 20 10.10 7.43 -11.38
C LYS A 20 10.89 6.17 -11.71
N ILE A 21 11.01 5.83 -12.99
CA ILE A 21 11.84 4.73 -13.47
C ILE A 21 13.05 5.31 -14.19
N VAL A 22 14.26 5.05 -13.68
CA VAL A 22 15.52 5.54 -14.27
C VAL A 22 16.45 4.36 -14.51
N GLY A 23 16.74 4.06 -15.78
CA GLY A 23 17.63 2.95 -16.16
C GLY A 23 17.15 1.57 -15.69
N GLY A 24 15.83 1.37 -15.55
CA GLY A 24 15.22 0.13 -15.04
C GLY A 24 15.10 0.05 -13.52
N ASN A 25 15.57 1.07 -12.78
CA ASN A 25 15.44 1.16 -11.33
C ASN A 25 14.24 2.03 -10.94
N VAL A 26 13.51 1.61 -9.90
CA VAL A 26 12.33 2.30 -9.39
C VAL A 26 12.72 3.24 -8.26
N PHE A 27 12.28 4.49 -8.34
CA PHE A 27 12.55 5.54 -7.35
C PHE A 27 11.25 6.19 -6.90
N VAL A 28 11.03 6.21 -5.58
CA VAL A 28 9.95 6.97 -4.95
C VAL A 28 10.46 8.37 -4.63
N GLU A 29 9.82 9.37 -5.21
CA GLU A 29 10.07 10.77 -4.89
C GLU A 29 9.40 11.13 -3.57
N LEU A 30 10.15 11.79 -2.70
CA LEU A 30 9.65 12.28 -1.42
C LEU A 30 9.82 13.80 -1.42
N ASP A 31 8.89 14.52 -0.83
CA ASP A 31 9.02 15.95 -0.56
C ASP A 31 10.27 16.22 0.31
N PRO A 32 11.03 17.31 0.10
CA PRO A 32 12.16 17.68 0.95
C PRO A 32 11.87 17.74 2.46
N ASP A 33 10.64 18.08 2.85
CA ASP A 33 10.19 18.15 4.24
C ASP A 33 9.72 16.79 4.79
N HIS A 34 9.69 15.74 3.95
CA HIS A 34 9.34 14.40 4.38
C HIS A 34 10.40 13.86 5.36
N PRO A 35 10.01 13.27 6.51
CA PRO A 35 10.96 12.81 7.53
C PRO A 35 11.98 11.78 7.00
N GLY A 36 11.53 10.93 6.07
CA GLY A 36 12.39 9.97 5.36
C GLY A 36 13.14 10.52 4.14
N PHE A 37 13.11 11.82 3.85
CA PHE A 37 13.71 12.37 2.62
C PHE A 37 15.22 12.09 2.52
N LYS A 38 15.94 12.20 3.64
CA LYS A 38 17.40 11.96 3.74
C LYS A 38 17.76 10.59 4.34
N ASP A 39 16.76 9.75 4.60
CA ASP A 39 16.98 8.41 5.15
C ASP A 39 17.14 7.41 4.00
N GLU A 40 18.38 6.99 3.74
CA GLU A 40 18.69 6.07 2.65
C GLU A 40 18.01 4.70 2.83
N GLY A 41 17.90 4.22 4.06
CA GLY A 41 17.23 2.95 4.38
C GLY A 41 15.75 3.04 4.05
N TYR A 42 15.08 4.11 4.51
CA TYR A 42 13.68 4.38 4.20
C TYR A 42 13.43 4.47 2.69
N ARG A 43 14.29 5.20 1.96
CA ARG A 43 14.17 5.34 0.49
C ARG A 43 14.31 4.00 -0.22
N SER A 44 15.31 3.20 0.16
CA SER A 44 15.51 1.87 -0.43
C SER A 44 14.29 0.98 -0.22
N ARG A 45 13.70 1.02 0.97
CA ARG A 45 12.48 0.26 1.30
C ARG A 45 11.26 0.71 0.52
N ARG A 46 11.06 2.03 0.38
CA ARG A 46 9.99 2.58 -0.48
C ARG A 46 10.15 2.15 -1.94
N ASN A 47 11.37 2.12 -2.46
CA ASN A 47 11.64 1.67 -3.82
C ASN A 47 11.34 0.18 -4.02
N GLU A 48 11.68 -0.67 -3.05
CA GLU A 48 11.37 -2.11 -3.07
C GLU A 48 9.87 -2.37 -3.14
N ILE A 49 9.09 -1.71 -2.29
CA ILE A 49 7.62 -1.85 -2.28
C ILE A 49 7.01 -1.29 -3.57
N ALA A 50 7.50 -0.15 -4.07
CA ALA A 50 7.02 0.43 -5.33
C ALA A 50 7.27 -0.49 -6.52
N LYS A 51 8.41 -1.20 -6.55
CA LYS A 51 8.72 -2.17 -7.59
C LYS A 51 7.69 -3.31 -7.62
N ILE A 52 7.31 -3.84 -6.45
CA ILE A 52 6.26 -4.87 -6.35
C ILE A 52 4.95 -4.38 -6.97
N ALA A 53 4.55 -3.14 -6.67
CA ALA A 53 3.32 -2.56 -7.21
C ALA A 53 3.38 -2.35 -8.72
N LEU A 54 4.53 -1.93 -9.27
CA LEU A 54 4.70 -1.76 -10.71
C LEU A 54 4.63 -3.10 -11.45
N GLU A 55 5.35 -4.12 -10.98
CA GLU A 55 5.30 -5.48 -11.56
C GLU A 55 3.89 -6.09 -11.45
N TRP A 56 3.18 -5.83 -10.34
CA TRP A 56 1.77 -6.19 -10.21
C TRP A 56 0.91 -5.49 -11.26
N ASN A 57 1.22 -4.22 -11.54
CA ASN A 57 0.47 -3.38 -12.46
C ASN A 57 0.70 -3.66 -13.94
N GLU A 58 1.76 -4.40 -14.30
CA GLU A 58 1.99 -4.86 -15.68
C GLU A 58 1.00 -5.96 -16.10
N MET A 59 0.46 -6.72 -15.14
CA MET A 59 -0.50 -7.79 -15.42
C MET A 59 -1.87 -7.23 -15.79
N SER A 60 -2.57 -7.93 -16.69
CA SER A 60 -3.97 -7.64 -16.99
C SER A 60 -4.88 -7.90 -15.78
N MET A 61 -6.07 -7.32 -15.79
CA MET A 61 -7.05 -7.54 -14.72
C MET A 61 -7.46 -9.01 -14.60
N ASP A 62 -7.54 -9.75 -15.71
CA ASP A 62 -7.85 -11.19 -15.71
C ASP A 62 -6.77 -12.01 -15.00
N GLU A 63 -5.50 -11.69 -15.24
CA GLU A 63 -4.39 -12.35 -14.57
C GLU A 63 -4.40 -12.06 -13.06
N ARG A 64 -4.61 -10.80 -12.66
CA ARG A 64 -4.65 -10.42 -11.24
C ARG A 64 -5.78 -11.09 -10.47
N ARG A 65 -6.93 -11.32 -11.10
CA ARG A 65 -8.06 -12.05 -10.49
C ARG A 65 -7.71 -13.49 -10.09
N SER A 66 -6.78 -14.12 -10.79
CA SER A 66 -6.41 -15.52 -10.52
C SER A 66 -5.07 -15.70 -9.81
N LYS A 67 -4.29 -14.63 -9.67
CA LYS A 67 -2.96 -14.66 -9.06
C LYS A 67 -2.96 -14.11 -7.64
N LYS A 68 -2.11 -14.64 -6.76
CA LYS A 68 -1.93 -14.08 -5.41
C LYS A 68 -1.17 -12.76 -5.47
N ILE A 69 -1.63 -11.77 -4.70
CA ILE A 69 -0.94 -10.49 -4.51
C ILE A 69 0.42 -10.78 -3.85
N PRO A 70 1.53 -10.26 -4.40
CA PRO A 70 2.86 -10.46 -3.84
C PRO A 70 2.95 -9.92 -2.41
N HIS A 71 3.80 -10.57 -1.62
CA HIS A 71 4.06 -10.18 -0.24
C HIS A 71 4.98 -8.96 -0.21
N ALA A 72 4.59 -7.92 0.53
CA ALA A 72 5.46 -6.79 0.83
C ALA A 72 6.36 -7.16 2.03
N PRO A 73 7.70 -7.07 1.91
CA PRO A 73 8.61 -7.66 2.89
C PRO A 73 8.83 -6.76 4.11
N TYR A 74 7.78 -6.35 4.83
CA TYR A 74 7.86 -5.44 5.98
C TYR A 74 8.86 -5.90 7.06
N SER A 75 9.59 -4.96 7.65
CA SER A 75 10.53 -5.22 8.74
C SER A 75 9.83 -5.25 10.10
N GLU A 76 10.51 -5.80 11.11
CA GLU A 76 10.03 -5.78 12.49
C GLU A 76 9.80 -4.35 13.00
N ASP A 77 10.64 -3.39 12.59
CA ASP A 77 10.46 -1.98 12.93
C ASP A 77 9.19 -1.38 12.30
N GLU A 78 8.89 -1.74 11.05
CA GLU A 78 7.67 -1.29 10.36
C GLU A 78 6.42 -1.89 11.02
N ASP A 79 6.46 -3.17 11.40
CA ASP A 79 5.40 -3.83 12.16
C ASP A 79 5.22 -3.21 13.56
N ALA A 80 6.30 -2.86 14.24
CA ALA A 80 6.24 -2.17 15.53
C ALA A 80 5.61 -0.76 15.41
N VAL A 81 5.91 -0.03 14.34
CA VAL A 81 5.25 1.26 14.05
C VAL A 81 3.76 1.07 13.82
N TRP A 82 3.37 0.05 13.04
CA TRP A 82 1.96 -0.29 12.86
C TRP A 82 1.26 -0.58 14.18
N ALA A 83 1.87 -1.42 15.03
CA ALA A 83 1.32 -1.76 16.33
C ALA A 83 1.13 -0.53 17.22
N ALA A 84 2.11 0.36 17.25
CA ALA A 84 2.04 1.61 17.98
C ALA A 84 0.91 2.52 17.47
N ILE A 85 0.66 2.57 16.16
CA ILE A 85 -0.45 3.33 15.57
C ILE A 85 -1.78 2.70 15.98
N MET A 86 -1.92 1.38 15.83
CA MET A 86 -3.15 0.65 16.13
C MET A 86 -3.53 0.76 17.61
N GLU A 87 -2.56 0.71 18.52
CA GLU A 87 -2.77 0.95 19.96
C GLU A 87 -3.39 2.33 20.22
N ARG A 88 -2.91 3.37 19.54
CA ARG A 88 -3.37 4.75 19.72
C ARG A 88 -4.72 5.02 19.05
N ILE A 89 -4.98 4.41 17.89
CA ILE A 89 -6.18 4.70 17.09
C ILE A 89 -7.39 3.86 17.50
N THR A 90 -7.19 2.63 18.01
CA THR A 90 -8.28 1.75 18.48
C THR A 90 -9.28 2.47 19.40
N PRO A 91 -8.86 3.12 20.51
CA PRO A 91 -9.81 3.82 21.39
C PRO A 91 -10.48 5.05 20.72
N VAL A 92 -9.83 5.65 19.73
CA VAL A 92 -10.41 6.74 18.93
C VAL A 92 -11.52 6.19 18.04
N HIS A 93 -11.28 5.04 17.38
CA HIS A 93 -12.31 4.36 16.59
C HIS A 93 -13.50 3.95 17.45
N GLU A 94 -13.28 3.33 18.61
CA GLU A 94 -14.37 2.94 19.52
C GLU A 94 -15.27 4.11 19.92
N LYS A 95 -14.68 5.30 20.09
CA LYS A 95 -15.40 6.50 20.53
C LYS A 95 -16.09 7.24 19.39
N TYR A 96 -15.50 7.28 18.20
CA TYR A 96 -15.89 8.22 17.15
C TYR A 96 -16.31 7.56 15.83
N ALA A 97 -15.95 6.31 15.57
CA ALA A 97 -16.33 5.64 14.33
C ALA A 97 -17.81 5.24 14.33
N CYS A 98 -18.40 5.15 13.14
CA CYS A 98 -19.78 4.69 13.01
C CYS A 98 -19.90 3.20 13.37
N LYS A 99 -21.11 2.77 13.75
CA LYS A 99 -21.39 1.37 14.11
C LYS A 99 -20.98 0.40 13.01
N GLN A 100 -21.27 0.72 11.75
CA GLN A 100 -20.92 -0.14 10.60
C GLN A 100 -19.40 -0.33 10.47
N TYR A 101 -18.60 0.70 10.74
CA TYR A 101 -17.15 0.58 10.73
C TYR A 101 -16.69 -0.39 11.81
N LEU A 102 -17.17 -0.23 13.05
CA LEU A 102 -16.77 -1.08 14.18
C LEU A 102 -17.15 -2.55 13.98
N GLU A 103 -18.37 -2.80 13.49
CA GLU A 103 -18.83 -4.16 13.18
C GLU A 103 -17.99 -4.81 12.08
N ASN A 104 -17.73 -4.09 10.98
CA ASN A 104 -16.95 -4.62 9.88
C ASN A 104 -15.46 -4.76 10.22
N ALA A 105 -14.87 -3.83 10.97
CA ALA A 105 -13.49 -3.94 11.44
C ALA A 105 -13.29 -5.19 12.31
N LYS A 106 -14.26 -5.47 13.20
CA LYS A 106 -14.26 -6.69 14.00
C LYS A 106 -14.39 -7.95 13.14
N ASN A 107 -15.26 -7.93 12.13
CA ASN A 107 -15.47 -9.07 11.24
C ASN A 107 -14.26 -9.33 10.33
N LEU A 108 -13.61 -8.25 9.86
CA LEU A 108 -12.42 -8.32 9.03
C LEU A 108 -11.24 -8.91 9.80
N GLY A 109 -11.14 -8.59 11.11
CA GLY A 109 -10.25 -9.28 12.04
C GLY A 109 -8.77 -9.17 11.68
N LEU A 110 -8.36 -8.04 11.11
CA LEU A 110 -6.97 -7.80 10.72
C LEU A 110 -6.05 -7.68 11.95
N PRO A 111 -4.78 -8.08 11.83
CA PRO A 111 -3.80 -7.95 12.89
C PRO A 111 -3.55 -6.49 13.29
N ASN A 112 -3.40 -6.27 14.59
CA ASN A 112 -3.02 -4.98 15.16
C ASN A 112 -1.53 -4.95 15.55
N ASP A 113 -0.81 -6.06 15.48
CA ASP A 113 0.58 -6.23 15.91
C ASP A 113 1.59 -6.23 14.75
N ARG A 114 1.11 -6.35 13.52
CA ARG A 114 1.88 -6.29 12.27
C ARG A 114 1.06 -5.72 11.13
N ILE A 115 1.72 -5.23 10.09
CA ILE A 115 1.02 -4.75 8.89
C ILE A 115 0.34 -5.96 8.20
N PRO A 116 -0.98 -5.91 7.94
CA PRO A 116 -1.65 -6.95 7.18
C PRO A 116 -1.18 -6.96 5.72
N GLN A 117 -0.95 -8.14 5.17
CA GLN A 117 -0.60 -8.28 3.76
C GLN A 117 -1.83 -8.04 2.88
N LEU A 118 -1.66 -7.42 1.71
CA LEU A 118 -2.79 -7.12 0.83
C LEU A 118 -3.54 -8.38 0.40
N GLN A 119 -2.85 -9.51 0.22
CA GLN A 119 -3.50 -10.80 -0.05
C GLN A 119 -4.45 -11.22 1.09
N GLU A 120 -4.03 -11.07 2.36
CA GLU A 120 -4.85 -11.38 3.53
C GLU A 120 -6.07 -10.45 3.60
N VAL A 121 -5.89 -9.16 3.32
CA VAL A 121 -7.00 -8.20 3.29
C VAL A 121 -7.99 -8.52 2.16
N SER A 122 -7.48 -8.80 0.95
CA SER A 122 -8.31 -9.11 -0.22
C SER A 122 -9.13 -10.39 -0.03
N GLU A 123 -8.56 -11.45 0.53
CA GLU A 123 -9.29 -12.69 0.81
C GLU A 123 -10.47 -12.44 1.77
N ARG A 124 -10.25 -11.68 2.85
CA ARG A 124 -11.30 -11.35 3.81
C ARG A 124 -12.39 -10.45 3.21
N LEU A 125 -12.00 -9.43 2.44
CA LEU A 125 -12.95 -8.53 1.79
C LEU A 125 -13.77 -9.23 0.71
N GLU A 126 -13.16 -10.14 -0.06
CA GLU A 126 -13.82 -10.87 -1.13
C GLU A 126 -14.89 -11.80 -0.55
N GLU A 127 -14.59 -12.51 0.56
CA GLU A 127 -15.56 -13.32 1.28
C GLU A 127 -16.75 -12.51 1.83
N MET A 128 -16.48 -11.30 2.36
CA MET A 128 -17.50 -10.47 2.99
C MET A 128 -18.35 -9.68 1.99
N THR A 129 -17.78 -9.28 0.86
CA THR A 129 -18.36 -8.24 -0.01
C THR A 129 -18.20 -8.50 -1.51
N GLY A 130 -17.38 -9.47 -1.91
CA GLY A 130 -16.95 -9.67 -3.30
C GLY A 130 -15.93 -8.64 -3.79
N PHE A 131 -15.46 -7.74 -2.93
CA PHE A 131 -14.43 -6.75 -3.28
C PHE A 131 -13.03 -7.33 -3.12
N ARG A 132 -12.13 -6.99 -4.04
CA ARG A 132 -10.73 -7.39 -4.02
C ARG A 132 -9.84 -6.25 -4.51
N GLN A 133 -8.71 -6.04 -3.82
CA GLN A 133 -7.66 -5.09 -4.21
C GLN A 133 -6.79 -5.62 -5.35
#